data_AF-A0A8C4QN63-F1
#
_entry.id   AF-A0A8C4QN63-F1
#
_cell.length_a   1.000
_cell.length_b   1.000
_cell.length_c   1.000
_cell.angle_alpha   90.00
_cell.angle_beta   90.00
_cell.angle_gamma   90.00
#
_symmetry.space_group_name_H-M   'P 1'
#
loop_
_entity.id
_entity.type
_entity.pdbx_description
1 polymer ?
#
loop_
_entity_poly.entity_id
_entity_poly.type
_entity_poly.pdbx_seq_one_letter_code
_entity_poly.pdbx_strand_id
1 'polypeptide(L)'
;MCAALSAYTHACAAYGLILNGWRKNLCDVGLSPCPTGQVFRYDIKACNTSCRSLSSPDPTCFVQDTPVEGCACPLNSFRAEDGTCLEGPSTCPCYLKQQTLQPGQSIQRGSDICLCRRGVLNCRNPTIEQGEAYLITKFTLSHAISFLIVVIIIAIFILILVLCKGNALIFASLSPLS
;
A
#
# COMPACT_ATOMS: atom_id res chain seq x y z
N MET A 1 -39.76 24.00 5.48
CA MET A 1 -38.72 24.68 6.28
C MET A 1 -37.46 23.84 6.43
N CYS A 2 -37.49 22.68 7.11
CA CYS A 2 -36.29 21.87 7.37
C CYS A 2 -35.55 21.34 6.13
N ALA A 3 -36.27 21.05 5.03
CA ALA A 3 -35.65 20.66 3.77
C ALA A 3 -34.78 21.78 3.17
N ALA A 4 -35.23 23.03 3.25
CA ALA A 4 -34.46 24.18 2.76
C ALA A 4 -33.19 24.41 3.61
N LEU A 5 -33.30 24.22 4.93
CA LEU A 5 -32.14 24.33 5.84
C LEU A 5 -31.15 23.17 5.62
N SER A 6 -31.63 21.95 5.41
CA SER A 6 -30.79 20.81 5.04
C SER A 6 -30.06 21.06 3.71
N ALA A 7 -30.75 21.60 2.70
CA ALA A 7 -30.13 21.98 1.43
C ALA A 7 -29.05 23.05 1.60
N TYR A 8 -29.29 24.07 2.43
CA TYR A 8 -28.29 25.08 2.77
C TYR A 8 -27.07 24.46 3.46
N THR A 9 -27.29 23.59 4.45
CA THR A 9 -26.19 22.92 5.18
C THR A 9 -25.38 21.98 4.29
N HIS A 10 -26.04 21.30 3.34
CA HIS A 10 -25.37 20.45 2.36
C HIS A 10 -24.53 21.29 1.37
N ALA A 11 -25.05 22.44 0.93
CA ALA A 11 -24.27 23.38 0.11
C ALA A 11 -23.04 23.91 0.88
N CYS A 12 -23.17 24.22 2.17
CA CYS A 12 -22.01 24.58 3.02
C CYS A 12 -20.99 23.43 3.10
N ALA A 13 -21.44 22.19 3.24
CA ALA A 13 -20.58 21.01 3.29
C ALA A 13 -19.77 20.80 2.00
N ALA A 14 -20.30 21.21 0.84
CA ALA A 14 -19.56 21.18 -0.43
C ALA A 14 -18.33 22.11 -0.44
N TYR A 15 -18.34 23.15 0.40
CA TYR A 15 -17.20 24.04 0.66
C TYR A 15 -16.39 23.62 1.90
N GLY A 16 -16.64 22.42 2.45
CA GLY A 16 -15.95 21.91 3.64
C GLY A 16 -16.46 22.46 4.98
N LEU A 17 -17.58 23.19 4.99
CA LEU A 17 -18.17 23.76 6.19
C LEU A 17 -19.28 22.87 6.75
N ILE A 18 -18.96 22.08 7.79
CA ILE A 18 -19.93 21.21 8.46
C ILE A 18 -20.61 21.96 9.62
N LEU A 19 -21.90 22.24 9.46
CA LEU A 19 -22.71 22.94 10.46
C LEU A 19 -23.28 21.94 11.49
N ASN A 20 -22.53 21.64 12.54
CA ASN A 20 -23.00 20.67 13.55
C ASN A 20 -24.17 21.23 14.38
N GLY A 21 -25.15 20.37 14.68
CA GLY A 21 -26.24 20.68 15.61
C GLY A 21 -27.33 21.61 15.08
N TRP A 22 -27.33 21.91 13.77
CA TRP A 22 -28.31 22.82 13.16
C TRP A 22 -29.76 22.33 13.30
N ARG A 23 -29.96 21.01 13.46
CA ARG A 23 -31.29 20.39 13.64
C ARG A 23 -31.87 20.64 15.03
N LYS A 24 -31.01 20.92 16.03
CA LYS A 24 -31.40 21.09 17.42
C LYS A 24 -32.46 22.19 17.56
N ASN A 25 -33.57 21.85 18.21
CA ASN A 25 -34.72 22.75 18.48
C ASN A 25 -35.52 23.24 17.24
N LEU A 26 -35.05 22.99 16.01
CA LEU A 26 -35.71 23.45 14.77
C LEU A 26 -36.31 22.30 13.96
N CYS A 27 -35.55 21.21 13.80
CA CYS A 27 -35.83 20.13 12.85
C CYS A 27 -35.69 18.72 13.45
N ASP A 28 -35.52 18.61 14.77
CA ASP A 28 -35.48 17.35 15.51
C ASP A 28 -36.88 16.73 15.75
N VAL A 29 -37.96 17.48 15.49
CA VAL A 29 -39.32 17.00 15.72
C VAL A 29 -39.64 15.86 14.75
N GLY A 30 -39.68 14.62 15.26
CA GLY A 30 -40.06 13.43 14.49
C GLY A 30 -38.89 12.66 13.86
N LEU A 31 -37.63 12.96 14.20
CA LEU A 31 -36.54 12.06 13.84
C LEU A 31 -36.65 10.76 14.66
N SER A 32 -36.82 9.63 13.97
CA SER A 32 -36.66 8.33 14.60
C SER A 32 -35.23 8.20 15.12
N PRO A 33 -35.01 7.65 16.33
CA PRO A 33 -33.67 7.38 16.80
C PRO A 33 -32.92 6.47 15.81
N CYS A 34 -31.61 6.66 15.70
CA CYS A 34 -30.80 5.79 14.87
C CYS A 34 -30.91 4.33 15.33
N PRO A 35 -30.77 3.36 14.41
CA PRO A 35 -30.71 1.95 14.77
C PRO A 35 -29.63 1.67 15.82
N THR A 36 -29.80 0.59 16.58
CA THR A 36 -28.88 0.20 17.66
C THR A 36 -27.43 0.18 17.17
N GLY A 37 -26.55 0.87 17.91
CA GLY A 37 -25.12 0.97 17.60
C GLY A 37 -24.73 2.07 16.61
N GLN A 38 -25.69 2.75 15.98
CA GLN A 38 -25.44 3.91 15.13
C GLN A 38 -25.71 5.22 15.86
N VAL A 39 -25.06 6.28 15.40
CA VAL A 39 -25.21 7.65 15.91
C VAL A 39 -25.50 8.61 14.76
N PHE A 40 -26.29 9.64 15.03
CA PHE A 40 -26.54 10.68 14.05
C PHE A 40 -25.29 11.52 13.84
N ARG A 41 -24.89 11.72 12.58
CA ARG A 41 -23.69 12.47 12.18
C ARG A 41 -24.00 13.42 11.03
N TYR A 42 -23.22 14.49 10.93
CA TYR A 42 -23.33 15.52 9.89
C TYR A 42 -22.25 15.41 8.80
N ASP A 43 -21.29 14.49 8.99
CA ASP A 43 -20.04 14.39 8.22
C ASP A 43 -19.84 12.98 7.63
N ILE A 44 -20.93 12.32 7.23
CA ILE A 44 -20.89 10.96 6.67
C ILE A 44 -20.37 11.05 5.24
N LYS A 45 -19.32 10.28 4.96
CA LYS A 45 -18.76 10.11 3.62
C LYS A 45 -19.16 8.75 3.04
N ALA A 46 -19.23 8.67 1.72
CA ALA A 46 -19.54 7.42 1.01
C ALA A 46 -18.44 6.37 1.22
N CYS A 47 -17.19 6.81 1.34
CA CYS A 47 -16.03 5.94 1.42
C CYS A 47 -15.33 6.01 2.78
N ASN A 48 -14.57 4.95 3.12
CA ASN A 48 -13.88 4.79 4.39
C ASN A 48 -14.80 4.77 5.63
N THR A 49 -16.06 4.40 5.46
CA THR A 49 -17.05 4.28 6.54
C THR A 49 -17.59 2.85 6.73
N SER A 50 -17.29 1.95 5.78
CA SER A 50 -17.65 0.54 5.83
C SER A 50 -16.47 -0.36 5.55
N CYS A 51 -16.46 -1.58 6.11
CA CYS A 51 -15.41 -2.56 5.86
C CYS A 51 -15.33 -2.93 4.37
N ARG A 52 -16.46 -2.92 3.65
CA ARG A 52 -16.50 -3.15 2.20
C ARG A 52 -15.79 -2.05 1.42
N SER A 53 -16.01 -0.79 1.77
CA SER A 53 -15.30 0.34 1.14
C SER A 53 -13.78 0.32 1.41
N LEU A 54 -13.35 -0.21 2.56
CA LEU A 54 -11.93 -0.42 2.86
C LEU A 54 -11.31 -1.56 2.04
N SER A 55 -12.06 -2.66 1.90
CA SER A 55 -11.56 -3.88 1.25
C SER A 55 -11.40 -3.74 -0.25
N SER A 56 -12.34 -3.03 -0.86
CA SER A 56 -12.44 -2.81 -2.29
C SER A 56 -12.82 -1.35 -2.52
N PRO A 57 -11.84 -0.43 -2.46
CA PRO A 57 -12.10 0.98 -2.68
C PRO A 57 -12.67 1.18 -4.09
N ASP A 58 -13.87 1.74 -4.16
CA ASP A 58 -14.52 2.07 -5.41
C ASP A 58 -13.77 3.24 -6.07
N PRO A 59 -13.56 3.25 -7.40
CA PRO A 59 -12.92 4.38 -8.08
C PRO A 59 -13.62 5.74 -7.84
N THR A 60 -14.92 5.75 -7.57
CA THR A 60 -15.67 6.95 -7.19
C THR A 60 -15.24 7.53 -5.85
N CYS A 61 -14.59 6.74 -4.97
CA CYS A 61 -14.00 7.23 -3.73
C CYS A 61 -12.85 8.21 -3.92
N PHE A 62 -12.25 8.27 -5.11
CA PHE A 62 -11.22 9.25 -5.45
C PHE A 62 -11.82 10.58 -5.91
N VAL A 63 -13.12 10.62 -6.21
CA VAL A 63 -13.85 11.85 -6.47
C VAL A 63 -14.24 12.46 -5.12
N GLN A 64 -14.10 13.77 -5.00
CA GLN A 64 -14.47 14.47 -3.78
C GLN A 64 -16.00 14.46 -3.62
N ASP A 65 -16.49 13.65 -2.69
CA ASP A 65 -17.89 13.58 -2.34
C ASP A 65 -18.25 14.71 -1.36
N THR A 66 -19.46 15.26 -1.48
CA THR A 66 -19.98 16.18 -0.47
C THR A 66 -20.53 15.36 0.70
N PRO A 67 -20.05 15.57 1.93
CA PRO A 67 -20.54 14.85 3.09
C PRO A 67 -22.05 15.03 3.26
N VAL A 68 -22.70 13.98 3.74
CA VAL A 68 -24.14 13.96 4.03
C VAL A 68 -24.37 13.73 5.52
N GLU A 69 -25.57 14.07 5.97
CA GLU A 69 -26.02 13.83 7.34
C GLU A 69 -26.93 12.60 7.42
N GLY A 70 -26.96 11.93 8.58
CA GLY A 70 -27.77 10.73 8.77
C GLY A 70 -27.26 9.85 9.91
N CYS A 71 -27.72 8.59 9.93
CA CYS A 71 -27.24 7.59 10.88
C CYS A 71 -26.03 6.84 10.31
N ALA A 72 -24.95 6.79 11.08
CA ALA A 72 -23.73 6.06 10.74
C ALA A 72 -23.09 5.46 11.98
N CYS A 73 -22.10 4.59 11.79
CA CYS A 73 -21.30 4.10 12.91
C CYS A 73 -20.54 5.26 13.59
N PRO A 74 -20.23 5.13 14.88
CA PRO A 74 -19.42 6.09 15.62
C PRO A 74 -18.07 6.38 14.95
N LEU A 75 -17.42 7.46 15.37
CA LEU A 75 -16.06 7.76 14.91
C LEU A 75 -15.13 6.58 15.22
N ASN A 76 -14.22 6.29 14.28
CA ASN A 76 -13.30 5.15 14.32
C ASN A 76 -13.99 3.76 14.29
N SER A 77 -15.27 3.70 13.97
CA SER A 77 -15.99 2.46 13.74
C SER A 77 -16.37 2.31 12.27
N PHE A 78 -16.47 1.06 11.82
CA PHE A 78 -16.78 0.70 10.43
C PHE A 78 -18.00 -0.20 10.37
N ARG A 79 -18.87 0.08 9.41
CA ARG A 79 -20.05 -0.74 9.17
C ARG A 79 -19.68 -2.05 8.46
N ALA A 80 -20.08 -3.17 9.05
CA ALA A 80 -20.03 -4.49 8.43
C ALA A 80 -21.24 -4.71 7.50
N GLU A 81 -21.19 -5.76 6.68
CA GLU A 81 -22.24 -6.07 5.70
C GLU A 81 -23.58 -6.47 6.35
N ASP A 82 -23.54 -7.03 7.55
CA ASP A 82 -24.73 -7.33 8.38
C ASP A 82 -25.33 -6.10 9.07
N GLY A 83 -24.71 -4.92 8.90
CA GLY A 83 -25.15 -3.67 9.50
C GLY A 83 -24.58 -3.38 10.89
N THR A 84 -23.78 -4.28 11.46
CA THR A 84 -23.11 -4.05 12.75
C THR A 84 -21.96 -3.04 12.62
N CYS A 85 -21.65 -2.37 13.72
CA CYS A 85 -20.55 -1.41 13.81
C CYS A 85 -19.34 -2.08 14.49
N LEU A 86 -18.26 -2.25 13.75
CA LEU A 86 -17.01 -2.84 14.22
C LEU A 86 -16.04 -1.77 14.71
N GLU A 87 -15.28 -2.07 15.76
CA GLU A 87 -14.33 -1.14 16.35
C GLU A 87 -12.99 -1.15 15.57
N GLY A 88 -12.73 -0.07 14.85
CA GLY A 88 -11.50 0.12 14.08
C GLY A 88 -11.40 -0.73 12.81
N PRO A 89 -10.40 -0.43 11.96
CA PRO A 89 -10.21 -1.16 10.70
C PRO A 89 -9.63 -2.56 10.92
N SER A 90 -8.97 -2.82 12.05
CA SER A 90 -8.33 -4.11 12.35
C SER A 90 -9.33 -5.25 12.59
N THR A 91 -10.57 -4.93 12.95
CA THR A 91 -11.65 -5.91 13.15
C THR A 91 -12.47 -6.14 11.89
N CYS A 92 -12.28 -5.34 10.84
CA CYS A 92 -12.99 -5.47 9.58
C CYS A 92 -12.59 -6.74 8.82
N PRO A 93 -13.56 -7.58 8.40
CA PRO A 93 -13.32 -8.61 7.40
C PRO A 93 -13.03 -7.96 6.04
N CYS A 94 -12.30 -8.69 5.20
CA CYS A 94 -12.01 -8.28 3.83
C CYS A 94 -12.90 -9.00 2.82
N TYR A 95 -13.36 -8.27 1.80
CA TYR A 95 -14.24 -8.81 0.76
C TYR A 95 -13.51 -8.95 -0.57
N LEU A 96 -13.36 -10.18 -1.05
CA LEU A 96 -12.77 -10.50 -2.35
C LEU A 96 -13.80 -11.23 -3.22
N LYS A 97 -14.42 -10.51 -4.16
CA LYS A 97 -15.53 -11.03 -4.99
C LYS A 97 -16.67 -11.59 -4.13
N GLN A 98 -16.82 -12.91 -4.06
CA GLN A 98 -17.85 -13.63 -3.29
C GLN A 98 -17.29 -14.26 -2.01
N GLN A 99 -16.01 -14.04 -1.71
CA GLN A 99 -15.35 -14.58 -0.52
C GLN A 99 -15.14 -13.48 0.51
N THR A 100 -15.34 -13.85 1.77
CA THR A 100 -15.08 -13.01 2.94
C THR A 100 -13.91 -13.60 3.71
N LEU A 101 -12.85 -12.81 3.89
CA LEU A 101 -11.67 -13.18 4.66
C LEU A 101 -11.74 -12.49 6.03
N GLN A 102 -11.55 -13.26 7.09
CA GLN A 102 -11.45 -12.69 8.43
C GLN A 102 -10.16 -11.89 8.59
N PRO A 103 -10.10 -10.96 9.56
CA PRO A 103 -8.86 -10.25 9.87
C PRO A 103 -7.68 -11.20 10.07
N GLY A 104 -6.58 -10.98 9.34
CA GLY A 104 -5.38 -11.83 9.39
C GLY A 104 -5.45 -13.11 8.54
N GLN A 105 -6.61 -13.44 7.96
CA GLN A 105 -6.72 -14.57 7.04
C GLN A 105 -6.05 -14.26 5.70
N SER A 106 -5.45 -15.28 5.10
CA SER A 106 -4.89 -15.21 3.75
C SER A 106 -5.52 -16.25 2.83
N ILE A 107 -5.50 -15.97 1.53
CA ILE A 107 -5.95 -16.88 0.49
C ILE A 107 -5.02 -16.83 -0.71
N GLN A 108 -4.81 -17.98 -1.33
CA GLN A 108 -4.07 -18.09 -2.58
C GLN A 108 -5.02 -17.97 -3.77
N ARG A 109 -4.68 -17.09 -4.71
CA ARG A 109 -5.42 -16.87 -5.96
C ARG A 109 -4.45 -16.98 -7.13
N GLY A 110 -4.41 -18.15 -7.76
CA GLY A 110 -3.40 -18.45 -8.78
C GLY A 110 -1.99 -18.39 -8.18
N SER A 111 -1.14 -17.52 -8.71
CA SER A 111 0.20 -17.25 -8.20
C SER A 111 0.25 -16.24 -7.05
N ASP A 112 -0.85 -15.53 -6.78
CA ASP A 112 -0.87 -14.45 -5.80
C ASP A 112 -1.35 -14.94 -4.43
N ILE A 113 -0.80 -14.38 -3.36
CA ILE A 113 -1.25 -14.59 -1.99
C ILE A 113 -1.82 -13.28 -1.48
N CYS A 114 -3.11 -13.28 -1.14
CA CYS A 114 -3.84 -12.12 -0.63
C CYS A 114 -4.04 -12.25 0.88
N LEU A 115 -3.58 -11.27 1.66
CA LEU A 115 -3.74 -11.19 3.10
C LEU A 115 -4.71 -10.07 3.48
N CYS A 116 -5.70 -10.37 4.31
CA CYS A 116 -6.56 -9.36 4.91
C CYS A 116 -5.87 -8.68 6.09
N ARG A 117 -5.60 -7.38 5.99
CA ARG A 117 -4.97 -6.61 7.07
C ARG A 117 -5.66 -5.24 7.18
N ARG A 118 -6.19 -4.94 8.37
CA ARG A 118 -6.89 -3.67 8.67
C ARG A 118 -8.02 -3.38 7.67
N GLY A 119 -8.81 -4.40 7.33
CA GLY A 119 -9.92 -4.27 6.37
C GLY A 119 -9.49 -4.06 4.92
N VAL A 120 -8.18 -4.13 4.61
CA VAL A 120 -7.64 -3.97 3.26
C VAL A 120 -7.01 -5.28 2.76
N LEU A 121 -7.27 -5.63 1.50
CA LEU A 121 -6.66 -6.79 0.84
C LEU A 121 -5.28 -6.44 0.30
N ASN A 122 -4.25 -7.10 0.82
CA ASN A 122 -2.88 -6.98 0.33
C ASN A 122 -2.49 -8.24 -0.43
N CYS A 123 -2.57 -8.19 -1.76
CA CYS A 123 -2.17 -9.28 -2.64
C CYS A 123 -0.73 -9.11 -3.12
N ARG A 124 0.08 -10.15 -2.97
CA ARG A 124 1.47 -10.19 -3.46
C ARG A 124 1.70 -11.44 -4.28
N ASN A 125 2.50 -11.30 -5.34
CA ASN A 125 2.92 -12.42 -6.16
C ASN A 125 4.35 -12.86 -5.77
N PRO A 126 4.52 -13.92 -4.97
CA PRO A 126 5.84 -14.41 -4.57
C PRO A 126 6.74 -14.77 -5.76
N THR A 127 6.20 -15.16 -6.92
CA THR A 127 7.02 -15.54 -8.09
C THR A 127 7.65 -14.34 -8.78
N ILE A 128 6.99 -13.17 -8.76
CA ILE A 128 7.56 -11.93 -9.31
C ILE A 128 8.60 -11.33 -8.36
N GLU A 129 8.32 -11.28 -7.06
CA GLU A 129 9.30 -10.80 -6.06
C GLU A 129 10.59 -11.64 -6.05
N GLN A 130 10.47 -12.96 -6.22
CA GLN A 130 11.63 -13.84 -6.35
C GLN A 130 12.40 -13.64 -7.67
N GLY A 131 11.70 -13.36 -8.77
CA GLY A 131 12.32 -13.07 -10.07
C GLY A 131 13.16 -11.80 -10.06
N GLU A 132 12.65 -10.72 -9.45
CA GLU A 132 13.39 -9.46 -9.30
C GLU A 132 14.64 -9.64 -8.44
N ALA A 133 14.53 -10.30 -7.29
CA ALA A 133 15.68 -10.58 -6.42
C ALA A 133 16.74 -11.46 -7.11
N TYR A 134 16.31 -12.46 -7.88
CA TYR A 134 17.21 -13.33 -8.64
C TYR A 134 17.95 -12.58 -9.75
N LEU A 135 17.26 -11.70 -10.49
CA LEU A 135 17.86 -10.86 -11.53
C LEU A 135 18.89 -9.89 -10.95
N ILE A 136 18.56 -9.22 -9.83
CA ILE A 136 19.47 -8.33 -9.13
C ILE A 136 20.71 -9.10 -8.67
N THR A 137 20.54 -10.28 -8.07
CA THR A 137 21.65 -11.12 -7.59
C THR A 137 22.54 -11.62 -8.73
N LYS A 138 21.96 -11.97 -9.89
CA LYS A 138 22.73 -12.34 -11.09
C LYS A 138 23.52 -11.16 -11.65
N PHE A 139 22.92 -9.98 -11.69
CA PHE A 139 23.56 -8.79 -12.24
C PHE A 139 24.76 -8.36 -11.38
N THR A 140 24.62 -8.39 -10.05
CA THR A 140 25.74 -8.10 -9.12
C THR A 140 26.84 -9.15 -9.20
N LEU A 141 26.49 -10.43 -9.31
CA LEU A 141 27.47 -11.51 -9.50
C LEU A 141 28.25 -11.36 -10.81
N SER A 142 27.57 -10.98 -11.91
CA SER A 142 28.21 -10.73 -13.20
C SER A 142 29.22 -9.58 -13.14
N HIS A 143 28.90 -8.48 -12.45
CA HIS A 143 29.84 -7.37 -12.24
C HIS A 143 31.04 -7.79 -11.38
N ALA A 144 30.82 -8.57 -10.31
CA ALA A 144 31.89 -9.06 -9.44
C ALA A 144 32.87 -9.98 -10.20
N ILE A 145 32.35 -10.88 -11.04
CA ILE A 145 33.18 -11.77 -11.88
C ILE A 145 34.00 -10.95 -12.87
N SER A 146 33.39 -9.96 -13.54
CA SER A 146 34.10 -9.09 -14.48
C SER A 146 35.25 -8.33 -13.80
N PHE A 147 35.01 -7.77 -12.62
CA PHE A 147 36.05 -7.08 -11.84
C PHE A 147 37.20 -8.04 -11.44
N LEU A 148 36.89 -9.25 -10.97
CA LEU A 148 37.90 -10.26 -10.64
C LEU A 148 38.78 -10.62 -11.84
N ILE A 149 38.18 -10.83 -13.01
CA ILE A 149 38.90 -11.16 -14.24
C ILE A 149 39.88 -10.04 -14.61
N VAL A 150 39.46 -8.78 -14.52
CA VAL A 150 40.33 -7.62 -14.80
C VAL A 150 41.51 -7.58 -13.83
N VAL A 151 41.27 -7.79 -12.53
CA VAL A 151 42.33 -7.83 -11.51
C VAL A 151 43.33 -8.97 -11.79
N ILE A 152 42.85 -10.15 -12.16
CA ILE A 152 43.70 -11.29 -12.52
C ILE A 152 44.56 -10.97 -13.75
N ILE A 153 43.98 -10.38 -14.79
CA ILE A 153 44.72 -9.98 -16.00
C ILE A 153 45.81 -8.96 -15.66
N ILE A 154 45.51 -7.95 -14.83
CA ILE A 154 46.49 -6.95 -14.39
C ILE A 154 47.63 -7.61 -13.61
N ALA A 155 47.31 -8.54 -12.70
CA ALA A 155 48.30 -9.27 -11.92
C ALA A 155 49.21 -10.14 -12.82
N ILE A 156 48.63 -10.84 -13.79
CA ILE A 156 49.38 -11.63 -14.77
C ILE A 156 50.31 -10.73 -15.60
N PHE A 157 49.83 -9.58 -16.06
CA PHE A 157 50.63 -8.62 -16.83
C PHE A 157 51.82 -8.09 -16.01
N ILE A 158 51.60 -7.73 -14.75
CA ILE A 158 52.67 -7.33 -13.83
C ILE A 158 53.68 -8.47 -13.62
N LEU A 159 53.20 -9.71 -13.43
CA LEU A 159 54.07 -10.87 -13.26
C LEU A 159 54.96 -11.08 -14.50
N ILE A 160 54.38 -10.99 -15.69
CA ILE A 160 55.12 -11.07 -16.97
C ILE A 160 56.15 -9.93 -17.06
N LEU A 161 55.79 -8.69 -16.73
CA LEU A 161 56.74 -7.57 -16.74
C LEU A 161 57.91 -7.81 -15.78
N VAL A 162 57.66 -8.32 -14.57
CA VAL A 162 58.70 -8.65 -13.59
C VAL A 162 59.61 -9.76 -14.12
N LEU A 163 59.05 -10.82 -14.71
CA LEU A 163 59.82 -11.91 -15.33
C LEU A 163 60.64 -11.42 -16.52
N CYS A 164 60.09 -10.58 -17.39
CA CYS A 164 60.79 -9.98 -18.51
C CYS A 164 61.91 -9.03 -18.05
N LYS A 165 61.69 -8.24 -16.99
CA LYS A 165 62.72 -7.37 -16.42
C LYS A 165 63.85 -8.17 -15.77
N GLY A 166 63.50 -9.27 -15.09
CA GLY A 166 64.47 -10.24 -14.56
C GLY A 166 65.32 -10.88 -15.65
N ASN A 167 64.70 -11.31 -16.76
CA ASN A 167 65.41 -11.88 -17.90
C ASN A 167 66.23 -10.84 -18.70
N ALA A 168 65.78 -9.58 -18.79
CA ALA A 168 66.54 -8.50 -19.43
C ALA A 168 67.82 -8.15 -18.66
N LEU A 169 67.81 -8.26 -17.32
CA LEU A 169 69.02 -8.10 -16.50
C LEU A 169 70.00 -9.27 -16.67
N ILE A 170 69.51 -10.48 -16.92
CA ILE A 170 70.36 -11.65 -17.22
C ILE A 170 71.00 -11.51 -18.61
N PHE A 171 70.27 -11.04 -19.62
CA PHE A 171 70.83 -10.81 -20.96
C PHE A 171 71.79 -9.61 -21.03
N ALA A 172 71.63 -8.58 -20.18
CA ALA A 172 72.62 -7.50 -20.06
C ALA A 172 73.97 -7.96 -19.48
N SER A 173 74.01 -9.11 -18.81
CA SER A 173 75.25 -9.72 -18.30
C SER A 173 75.94 -10.67 -19.29
N LEU A 174 75.33 -10.90 -20.46
CA LEU A 174 75.77 -11.89 -21.46
C LEU A 174 76.01 -11.30 -22.86
N SER A 175 76.20 -9.99 -23.00
CA SER A 175 76.87 -9.42 -24.18
C SER A 175 78.37 -9.77 -24.14
N PRO A 176 78.90 -10.58 -25.09
CA PRO A 176 80.30 -10.99 -25.09
C PRO A 176 81.21 -9.93 -25.70
N LEU A 177 82.46 -9.93 -25.21
CA LEU A 177 83.62 -9.21 -25.73
C LEU A 177 83.65 -9.08 -27.27
N SER A 178 83.85 -7.86 -27.74
CA SER A 178 84.79 -7.53 -28.82
C SER A 178 85.32 -6.12 -28.60
#